data_AF-A0A7C5RE66-F1
#
_entry.id   AF-A0A7C5RE66-F1
#
_cell.length_a   1.000
_cell.length_b   1.000
_cell.length_c   1.000
_cell.angle_alpha   90.00
_cell.angle_beta   90.00
_cell.angle_gamma   90.00
#
_symmetry.space_group_name_H-M   'P 1'
#
loop_
_entity.id
_entity.type
_entity.pdbx_description
1 polymer ?
#
loop_
_entity_poly.entity_id
_entity_poly.type
_entity_poly.pdbx_seq_one_letter_code
_entity_poly.pdbx_strand_id
1 'polypeptide(L)'
;SVADFRELTEIKLKAGTTGLVMLGGGVPKNFAQDIVVAAEVLGHQVEMHKYAIQITVADERDGGLSGSTLSEAQSWGKVDAALSQMVFAEATLAFPLLASYVWHRAKARAKRRYADLFVAEVAA
;
A
#
# COMPACT_ATOMS: atom_id res chain seq x y z
N SER A 1 -7.10 -8.09 12.43
CA SER A 1 -6.77 -9.22 13.33
C SER A 1 -5.39 -9.77 12.96
N VAL A 2 -4.82 -10.72 13.71
CA VAL A 2 -3.57 -11.40 13.30
C VAL A 2 -3.79 -12.18 11.99
N ALA A 3 -4.97 -12.79 11.81
CA ALA A 3 -5.33 -13.48 10.59
C ALA A 3 -5.32 -12.54 9.39
N ASP A 4 -6.00 -11.38 9.46
CA ASP A 4 -6.06 -10.43 8.34
C ASP A 4 -4.68 -9.91 7.93
N PHE A 5 -3.78 -9.70 8.90
CA PHE A 5 -2.42 -9.24 8.60
C PHE A 5 -1.59 -10.34 7.93
N ARG A 6 -1.78 -11.61 8.34
CA ARG A 6 -1.17 -12.77 7.69
C ARG A 6 -1.68 -12.91 6.26
N GLU A 7 -2.99 -12.86 6.05
CA GLU A 7 -3.62 -12.94 4.73
C GLU A 7 -3.12 -11.82 3.80
N LEU A 8 -3.06 -10.57 4.28
CA LEU A 8 -2.55 -9.46 3.48
C LEU A 8 -1.06 -9.64 3.11
N THR A 9 -0.28 -10.22 4.01
CA THR A 9 1.14 -10.57 3.77
C THR A 9 1.24 -11.68 2.72
N GLU A 10 0.41 -12.71 2.78
CA GLU A 10 0.34 -13.77 1.76
C GLU A 10 -0.07 -13.23 0.39
N ILE A 11 -1.00 -12.27 0.34
CA ILE A 11 -1.35 -11.55 -0.89
C ILE A 11 -0.13 -10.83 -1.47
N LYS A 12 0.66 -10.14 -0.63
CA LYS A 12 1.90 -9.47 -1.07
C LYS A 12 2.90 -10.48 -1.66
N LEU A 13 3.12 -11.61 -0.99
CA LEU A 13 3.99 -12.69 -1.48
C LEU A 13 3.54 -13.18 -2.86
N LYS A 14 2.23 -13.37 -3.05
CA LYS A 14 1.68 -13.81 -4.34
C LYS A 14 1.72 -12.72 -5.41
N ALA A 15 1.59 -11.45 -5.03
CA ALA A 15 1.48 -10.34 -5.95
C ALA A 15 2.80 -9.96 -6.64
N GLY A 16 3.94 -10.29 -6.03
CA GLY A 16 5.26 -9.85 -6.48
C GLY A 16 5.40 -8.34 -6.37
N THR A 17 5.44 -7.66 -7.52
CA THR A 17 5.51 -6.20 -7.58
C THR A 17 4.19 -5.55 -7.21
N THR A 18 4.26 -4.77 -6.14
CA THR A 18 3.13 -4.05 -5.55
C THR A 18 3.33 -2.55 -5.60
N GLY A 19 2.22 -1.83 -5.49
CA GLY A 19 2.21 -0.39 -5.31
C GLY A 19 1.06 0.02 -4.40
N LEU A 20 1.22 1.17 -3.76
CA LEU A 20 0.28 1.73 -2.79
C LEU A 20 -0.37 3.00 -3.34
N VAL A 21 -1.69 3.10 -3.14
CA VAL A 21 -2.44 4.35 -3.29
C VAL A 21 -3.13 4.59 -1.95
N MET A 22 -2.61 5.52 -1.18
CA MET A 22 -3.00 5.79 0.20
C MET A 22 -3.77 7.11 0.25
N LEU A 23 -4.99 7.07 0.80
CA LEU A 23 -5.85 8.22 0.98
C LEU A 23 -5.91 8.55 2.48
N GLY A 24 -5.26 9.64 2.86
CA GLY A 24 -5.03 10.03 4.25
C GLY A 24 -3.82 9.32 4.86
N GLY A 25 -3.95 8.99 6.15
CA GLY A 25 -2.90 8.41 6.98
C GLY A 25 -3.42 7.40 8.00
N GLY A 26 -2.82 7.37 9.18
CA GLY A 26 -3.25 6.52 10.29
C GLY A 26 -3.02 5.03 10.07
N VAL A 27 -3.84 4.21 10.73
CA VAL A 27 -3.70 2.74 10.73
C VAL A 27 -3.76 2.13 9.32
N PRO A 28 -4.68 2.51 8.42
CA PRO A 28 -4.74 1.90 7.07
C PRO A 28 -3.46 2.10 6.26
N LYS A 29 -2.78 3.25 6.40
CA LYS A 29 -1.50 3.55 5.75
C LYS A 29 -0.43 2.56 6.22
N ASN A 30 -0.21 2.49 7.53
CA ASN A 30 0.81 1.61 8.08
C ASN A 30 0.51 0.15 7.84
N PHE A 31 -0.72 -0.28 8.08
CA PHE A 31 -1.11 -1.68 7.96
C PHE A 31 -0.84 -2.23 6.55
N ALA A 32 -1.05 -1.41 5.51
CA ALA A 32 -0.73 -1.78 4.13
C ALA A 32 0.78 -1.73 3.79
N GLN A 33 1.56 -0.91 4.49
CA GLN A 33 3.01 -0.80 4.31
C GLN A 33 3.76 -1.91 5.05
N ASP A 34 3.33 -2.25 6.25
CA ASP A 34 4.02 -3.16 7.18
C ASP A 34 4.05 -4.62 6.69
N ILE A 35 3.22 -4.98 5.71
CA ILE A 35 3.24 -6.34 5.13
C ILE A 35 4.56 -6.70 4.43
N VAL A 36 5.35 -5.70 4.02
CA VAL A 36 6.70 -5.94 3.49
C VAL A 36 7.61 -6.43 4.61
N VAL A 37 7.65 -5.67 5.70
CA VAL A 37 8.44 -6.00 6.90
C VAL A 37 7.95 -7.32 7.51
N ALA A 38 6.63 -7.56 7.52
CA ALA A 38 6.06 -8.82 7.99
C ALA A 38 6.54 -10.01 7.17
N ALA A 39 6.55 -9.90 5.84
CA ALA A 39 7.07 -10.95 4.97
C ALA A 39 8.57 -11.22 5.22
N GLU A 40 9.37 -10.17 5.44
CA GLU A 40 10.79 -10.31 5.79
C GLU A 40 10.99 -11.01 7.14
N VAL A 41 10.21 -10.63 8.16
CA VAL A 41 10.23 -11.27 9.48
C VAL A 41 9.82 -12.74 9.40
N LEU A 42 8.93 -13.10 8.48
CA LEU A 42 8.55 -14.49 8.19
C LEU A 42 9.60 -15.25 7.36
N GLY A 43 10.74 -14.63 7.04
CA GLY A 43 11.86 -15.26 6.33
C GLY A 43 11.75 -15.22 4.81
N HIS A 44 10.82 -14.44 4.26
CA HIS A 44 10.70 -14.27 2.82
C HIS A 44 11.54 -13.09 2.33
N GLN A 45 12.28 -13.29 1.23
CA GLN A 45 12.87 -12.17 0.50
C GLN A 45 11.80 -11.54 -0.39
N VAL A 46 11.42 -10.31 -0.07
CA VAL A 46 10.42 -9.56 -0.82
C VAL A 46 10.96 -8.19 -1.24
N GLU A 47 10.50 -7.70 -2.39
CA GLU A 47 10.76 -6.31 -2.76
C GLU A 47 9.81 -5.36 -2.02
N MET A 48 10.32 -4.17 -1.70
CA MET A 48 9.51 -3.05 -1.19
C MET A 48 8.36 -2.73 -2.15
N HIS A 49 7.37 -1.96 -1.69
CA HIS A 49 6.36 -1.43 -2.61
C HIS A 49 7.03 -0.50 -3.62
N LYS A 50 7.01 -0.88 -4.91
CA LYS A 50 7.73 -0.21 -5.99
C LYS A 50 7.16 1.17 -6.34
N TYR A 51 5.85 1.34 -6.11
CA TYR A 51 5.14 2.58 -6.41
C TYR A 51 4.37 3.02 -5.17
N ALA A 52 4.34 4.31 -4.89
CA ALA A 52 3.53 4.85 -3.80
C ALA A 52 2.97 6.23 -4.13
N ILE A 53 1.66 6.38 -3.95
CA ILE A 53 0.98 7.67 -3.97
C ILE A 53 0.34 7.85 -2.60
N GLN A 54 0.64 8.95 -1.92
CA GLN A 54 -0.02 9.32 -0.67
C GLN A 54 -0.74 10.65 -0.88
N ILE A 55 -2.06 10.67 -0.78
CA ILE A 55 -2.85 11.91 -0.74
C ILE A 55 -3.13 12.19 0.73
N THR A 56 -2.65 13.30 1.28
CA THR A 56 -2.81 13.59 2.71
C THR A 56 -2.89 15.08 2.99
N VAL A 57 -3.50 15.44 4.11
CA VAL A 57 -3.44 16.78 4.71
C VAL A 57 -2.58 16.81 5.98
N ALA A 58 -2.08 15.64 6.40
CA ALA A 58 -1.25 15.52 7.60
C ALA A 58 0.14 16.11 7.33
N ASP A 59 0.63 16.84 8.34
CA ASP A 59 1.89 17.55 8.29
C ASP A 59 3.01 16.70 8.89
N GLU A 60 4.17 16.65 8.26
CA GLU A 60 5.31 15.85 8.75
C GLU A 60 5.88 16.35 10.09
N ARG A 61 5.68 17.64 10.43
CA ARG A 61 6.25 18.26 11.63
C ARG A 61 5.65 17.75 12.92
N ASP A 62 4.50 17.10 12.87
CA ASP A 62 3.88 16.48 14.04
C ASP A 62 4.61 15.19 14.47
N GLY A 63 5.52 14.66 13.64
CA GLY A 63 6.21 13.38 13.88
C GLY A 63 5.26 12.18 13.93
N GLY A 64 4.03 12.38 13.47
CA GLY A 64 2.94 11.43 13.51
C GLY A 64 2.96 10.51 12.31
N LEU A 65 2.41 9.33 12.52
CA LEU A 65 2.31 8.29 11.50
C LEU A 65 1.57 8.74 10.24
N SER A 66 0.55 9.59 10.41
CA SER A 66 -0.26 10.10 9.31
C SER A 66 0.55 11.02 8.39
N GLY A 67 1.43 11.84 8.96
CA GLY A 67 2.30 12.78 8.26
C GLY A 67 3.63 12.18 7.81
N SER A 68 4.00 10.99 8.29
CA SER A 68 5.32 10.40 7.98
C SER A 68 5.59 10.31 6.47
N THR A 69 6.80 10.70 6.09
CA THR A 69 7.14 10.86 4.68
C THR A 69 7.37 9.51 3.99
N LEU A 70 7.28 9.49 2.66
CA LEU A 70 7.65 8.28 1.90
C LEU A 70 9.15 7.98 1.98
N SER A 71 9.98 9.00 2.21
CA SER A 71 11.42 8.85 2.51
C SER A 71 11.64 8.16 3.86
N GLU A 72 10.84 8.53 4.86
CA GLU A 72 10.84 7.83 6.14
C GLU A 72 10.38 6.37 5.96
N ALA A 73 9.30 6.12 5.21
CA ALA A 73 8.86 4.74 4.91
C ALA A 73 9.93 3.91 4.19
N GLN A 74 10.76 4.54 3.34
CA GLN A 74 11.89 3.89 2.67
C GLN A 74 12.98 3.47 3.67
N SER A 75 13.27 4.27 4.70
CA SER A 75 14.30 3.91 5.70
C SER A 75 13.94 2.66 6.49
N TRP A 76 12.65 2.33 6.58
CA TRP A 76 12.11 1.11 7.18
C TRP A 76 11.96 -0.06 6.21
N GLY A 77 12.38 0.09 4.95
CA GLY A 77 12.24 -0.97 3.93
C GLY A 77 10.79 -1.19 3.46
N LYS A 78 9.87 -0.25 3.67
CA LYS A 78 8.45 -0.43 3.31
C LYS A 78 8.17 -0.08 1.85
N VAL A 79 8.75 1.02 1.37
CA VAL A 79 8.44 1.63 0.07
C VAL A 79 9.74 2.00 -0.65
N ASP A 80 9.83 1.70 -1.94
CA ASP A 80 10.87 2.24 -2.81
C ASP A 80 10.52 3.69 -3.20
N ALA A 81 11.40 4.63 -2.89
CA ALA A 81 11.16 6.04 -3.14
C ALA A 81 11.27 6.45 -4.62
N ALA A 82 11.85 5.62 -5.48
CA ALA A 82 12.16 5.98 -6.87
C ALA A 82 10.93 6.45 -7.66
N LEU A 83 9.76 5.83 -7.43
CA LEU A 83 8.50 6.16 -8.11
C LEU A 83 7.40 6.42 -7.07
N SER A 84 7.67 7.38 -6.18
CA SER A 84 6.82 7.73 -5.06
C SER A 84 6.41 9.22 -5.09
N GLN A 85 5.21 9.55 -4.62
CA GLN A 85 4.75 10.94 -4.50
C GLN A 85 3.79 11.14 -3.32
N MET A 86 4.08 12.15 -2.50
CA MET A 86 3.14 12.72 -1.54
C MET A 86 2.41 13.91 -2.17
N VAL A 87 1.09 13.93 -2.10
CA VAL A 87 0.21 14.98 -2.61
C VAL A 87 -0.50 15.60 -1.42
N PHE A 88 -0.10 16.82 -1.07
CA PHE A 88 -0.69 17.58 0.04
C PHE A 88 -2.01 18.21 -0.40
N ALA A 89 -3.09 17.44 -0.32
CA ALA A 89 -4.43 17.84 -0.74
C ALA A 89 -5.51 17.02 -0.02
N GLU A 90 -6.71 17.57 0.04
CA GLU A 90 -7.88 16.86 0.55
C GLU A 90 -8.30 15.75 -0.42
N ALA A 91 -8.67 14.58 0.11
CA ALA A 91 -8.90 13.37 -0.68
C ALA A 91 -10.09 13.52 -1.64
N THR A 92 -11.15 14.24 -1.23
CA THR A 92 -12.35 14.44 -2.07
C THR A 92 -12.10 15.33 -3.28
N LEU A 93 -11.01 16.13 -3.25
CA LEU A 93 -10.56 16.91 -4.40
C LEU A 93 -9.60 16.11 -5.28
N ALA A 94 -8.52 15.59 -4.69
CA ALA A 94 -7.42 15.01 -5.47
C ALA A 94 -7.73 13.62 -6.02
N PHE A 95 -8.42 12.76 -5.26
CA PHE A 95 -8.64 11.38 -5.66
C PHE A 95 -9.58 11.23 -6.87
N PRO A 96 -10.71 11.96 -6.98
CA PRO A 96 -11.56 11.87 -8.17
C PRO A 96 -10.84 12.28 -9.46
N LEU A 97 -9.95 13.26 -9.41
CA LEU A 97 -9.14 13.68 -10.57
C LEU A 97 -8.17 12.58 -10.99
N LEU A 98 -7.45 11.97 -10.04
CA LEU A 98 -6.57 10.84 -10.29
C LEU A 98 -7.33 9.63 -10.86
N ALA A 99 -8.44 9.26 -10.21
CA ALA A 99 -9.27 8.14 -10.61
C ALA A 99 -9.86 8.35 -12.02
N SER A 100 -10.38 9.53 -12.32
CA SER A 100 -10.91 9.89 -13.64
C SER A 100 -9.84 9.80 -14.72
N TYR A 101 -8.65 10.36 -14.47
CA TYR A 101 -7.54 10.28 -15.41
C TYR A 101 -7.15 8.83 -15.73
N VAL A 102 -6.99 8.00 -14.70
CA VAL A 102 -6.67 6.57 -14.87
C VAL A 102 -7.78 5.84 -15.61
N TRP A 103 -9.05 6.11 -15.27
CA TRP A 103 -10.21 5.49 -15.92
C TRP A 103 -10.25 5.75 -17.43
N HIS A 104 -9.91 6.98 -17.85
CA HIS A 104 -9.94 7.36 -19.27
C HIS A 104 -8.67 6.98 -20.05
N ARG A 105 -7.52 6.81 -19.38
CA ARG A 105 -6.23 6.60 -20.04
C ARG A 105 -5.67 5.18 -19.93
N ALA A 106 -5.99 4.47 -18.86
CA ALA A 106 -5.43 3.14 -18.62
C ALA A 106 -6.17 2.07 -19.42
N LYS A 107 -5.42 1.12 -19.96
CA LYS A 107 -6.02 -0.10 -20.53
C LYS A 107 -6.60 -0.97 -19.42
N ALA A 108 -7.72 -1.63 -19.71
CA ALA A 108 -8.28 -2.63 -18.82
C ALA A 108 -7.24 -3.73 -18.52
N ARG A 109 -7.22 -4.20 -17.27
CA ARG A 109 -6.33 -5.26 -16.79
C ARG A 109 -7.16 -6.44 -16.32
N ALA A 110 -6.61 -7.64 -16.44
CA ALA A 110 -7.23 -8.84 -15.86
C ALA A 110 -7.37 -8.69 -14.34
N LYS A 111 -8.51 -9.13 -13.80
CA LYS A 111 -8.77 -9.12 -12.36
C LYS A 111 -7.80 -10.06 -11.66
N ARG A 112 -7.06 -9.55 -10.68
CA ARG A 112 -6.20 -10.36 -9.80
C ARG A 112 -7.07 -10.85 -8.65
N ARG A 113 -7.66 -12.03 -8.77
CA ARG A 113 -8.59 -12.61 -7.80
C ARG A 113 -7.87 -13.14 -6.55
N TYR A 114 -7.19 -12.28 -5.80
CA TYR A 114 -6.37 -12.70 -4.65
C TYR A 114 -7.19 -13.32 -3.51
N ALA A 115 -8.48 -12.98 -3.40
CA ALA A 115 -9.38 -13.63 -2.43
C ALA A 115 -9.50 -15.15 -2.65
N ASP A 116 -9.27 -15.64 -3.87
CA ASP A 116 -9.33 -17.07 -4.17
C ASP A 116 -8.23 -17.88 -3.45
N LEU A 117 -7.17 -17.22 -2.94
CA LEU A 117 -6.12 -17.88 -2.15
C LEU A 117 -6.67 -18.52 -0.87
N PHE A 118 -7.75 -17.97 -0.32
CA PHE A 118 -8.29 -18.32 1.00
C PHE A 118 -9.62 -19.09 0.93
N VAL A 119 -10.15 -19.33 -0.26
CA VAL A 119 -11.44 -20.03 -0.44
C VAL A 119 -11.37 -21.50 -0.01
N ALA A 120 -10.20 -22.15 -0.13
CA ALA A 120 -10.02 -23.54 0.28
C ALA A 120 -9.89 -23.71 1.80
N GLU A 121 -9.48 -22.69 2.54
CA GLU A 121 -9.33 -22.74 4.00
C GLU A 121 -10.67 -22.68 4.76
N VAL A 122 -11.74 -22.18 4.12
CA VAL A 122 -13.08 -22.06 4.74
C VAL A 122 -13.89 -23.37 4.64
N ALA A 123 -13.48 -24.31 3.79
CA ALA A 123 -14.19 -25.56 3.54
C ALA A 123 -13.71 -26.74 4.42
N ALA A 124 -12.67 -26.55 5.24
CA ALA A 124 -12.10 -27.52 6.16
C ALA A 124 -12.42 -27.15 7.62
#